data_AF-A0A1E3H7F9-F1
#
_entry.id   AF-A0A1E3H7F9-F1
#
_cell.length_a   1.000
_cell.length_b   1.000
_cell.length_c   1.000
_cell.angle_alpha   90.00
_cell.angle_beta   90.00
_cell.angle_gamma   90.00
#
_symmetry.space_group_name_H-M   'P 1'
#
loop_
_entity.id
_entity.type
_entity.pdbx_description
1 polymer ?
#
loop_
_entity_poly.entity_id
_entity_poly.type
_entity_poly.pdbx_seq_one_letter_code
_entity_poly.pdbx_strand_id
1 'polypeptide(L)' 'MSNRPDVGLGPRLLAIETTLRALVDQASSSDPALRDRIRAAAEAYLATIPQMSELEREFTERSREFVESMLRPPTV' A
#
# COMPACT_ATOMS: atom_id res chain seq x y z
N MET A 1 -14.83 9.21 -28.91
CA MET A 1 -15.32 8.28 -27.87
C MET A 1 -14.98 8.91 -26.52
N SER A 2 -15.98 9.26 -25.71
CA SER A 2 -15.70 9.86 -24.38
C SER A 2 -15.07 8.80 -23.47
N ASN A 3 -13.81 9.00 -23.10
CA ASN A 3 -13.23 8.41 -21.89
C ASN A 3 -14.02 8.96 -20.70
N ARG A 4 -15.14 8.32 -20.35
CA ARG A 4 -15.71 8.54 -19.02
C ARG A 4 -14.65 8.03 -18.03
N PRO A 5 -14.14 8.87 -17.12
CA PRO A 5 -13.24 8.39 -16.08
C PRO A 5 -13.93 7.22 -15.38
N ASP A 6 -13.18 6.17 -15.08
CA ASP A 6 -13.67 5.05 -14.30
C ASP A 6 -13.97 5.54 -12.88
N VAL A 7 -15.18 6.10 -12.69
CA VAL A 7 -15.64 6.68 -11.43
C VAL A 7 -15.75 5.59 -10.34
N GLY A 8 -15.67 4.30 -10.70
CA GLY A 8 -15.69 3.18 -9.77
C GLY A 8 -14.32 2.85 -9.16
N LEU A 9 -13.22 3.13 -9.86
CA LEU A 9 -11.88 2.78 -9.39
C LEU A 9 -11.50 3.53 -8.10
N GLY A 10 -11.75 4.84 -8.06
CA GLY A 10 -11.46 5.67 -6.87
C GLY A 10 -12.16 5.20 -5.60
N PRO A 11 -13.50 5.07 -5.59
CA PRO A 11 -14.25 4.54 -4.44
C PRO A 11 -13.83 3.13 -4.03
N ARG A 12 -13.51 2.25 -4.99
CA ARG A 12 -13.03 0.90 -4.70
C ARG A 12 -11.68 0.92 -3.98
N LEU A 13 -10.74 1.74 -4.45
CA LEU A 13 -9.43 1.89 -3.80
C LEU A 13 -9.58 2.46 -2.39
N LEU A 14 -10.40 3.50 -2.20
CA LEU A 14 -10.69 4.07 -0.88
C LEU A 14 -11.23 3.03 0.10
N ALA A 15 -12.17 2.18 -0.34
CA ALA A 15 -12.75 1.14 0.50
C ALA A 15 -11.72 0.09 0.91
N ILE A 16 -10.86 -0.32 -0.02
CA ILE A 16 -9.77 -1.28 0.25
C ILE A 16 -8.77 -0.68 1.22
N GLU A 17 -8.27 0.52 0.97
CA GLU A 17 -7.29 1.20 1.82
C GLU A 17 -7.82 1.41 3.25
N THR A 18 -9.08 1.85 3.38
CA THR A 18 -9.72 2.05 4.68
C THR A 18 -9.84 0.74 5.45
N THR A 19 -10.27 -0.33 4.77
CA THR A 19 -10.41 -1.65 5.38
C THR A 19 -9.06 -2.20 5.83
N LEU A 20 -8.04 -2.12 4.98
CA LEU A 20 -6.70 -2.61 5.29
C LEU A 20 -6.08 -1.86 6.47
N ARG A 21 -6.20 -0.53 6.53
CA ARG A 21 -5.72 0.26 7.67
C ARG A 21 -6.37 -0.18 8.99
N ALA A 22 -7.70 -0.29 9.01
CA ALA A 22 -8.43 -0.73 10.20
C ALA A 22 -7.99 -2.13 10.67
N LEU A 23 -7.77 -3.06 9.74
CA LEU A 23 -7.28 -4.40 10.05
C LEU A 23 -5.84 -4.40 10.58
N VAL A 24 -4.95 -3.63 9.94
CA VAL A 24 -3.56 -3.47 10.40
C VAL A 24 -3.53 -2.90 11.79
N ASP A 25 -4.33 -1.87 12.08
CA ASP A 25 -4.39 -1.24 13.39
C ASP A 25 -4.90 -2.19 14.47
N GLN A 26 -6.01 -2.88 14.20
CA GLN A 26 -6.58 -3.87 15.10
C GLN A 26 -5.57 -4.99 15.39
N ALA A 27 -4.95 -5.55 14.36
CA ALA A 27 -4.00 -6.65 14.52
C ALA A 27 -2.69 -6.21 15.19
N SER A 28 -2.25 -4.97 14.96
CA SER A 28 -1.05 -4.42 15.60
C SER A 28 -1.21 -4.19 17.11
N SER A 29 -2.45 -4.13 17.62
CA SER A 29 -2.69 -4.08 19.07
C SER A 29 -2.27 -5.37 19.78
N SER A 30 -2.38 -6.50 19.08
CA SER A 30 -2.05 -7.84 19.60
C SER A 30 -0.67 -8.31 19.16
N ASP A 31 -0.17 -7.80 18.03
CA ASP A 31 1.17 -8.05 17.52
C ASP A 31 1.84 -6.74 17.09
N PRO A 32 2.61 -6.11 17.98
CA PRO A 32 3.31 -4.86 17.68
C PRO A 32 4.31 -4.96 16.50
N ALA A 33 4.82 -6.16 16.19
CA ALA A 33 5.78 -6.37 15.11
C ALA A 33 5.12 -6.57 13.74
N LEU A 34 3.79 -6.65 13.67
CA LEU A 34 3.07 -6.89 12.42
C LEU A 34 3.39 -5.85 11.35
N ARG A 35 3.45 -4.56 11.71
CA ARG A 35 3.74 -3.48 10.76
C ARG A 35 5.11 -3.67 10.10
N ASP A 36 6.11 -4.06 10.88
CA ASP A 36 7.46 -4.33 10.38
C ASP A 36 7.50 -5.57 9.48
N ARG A 37 6.72 -6.62 9.81
CA ARG A 37 6.60 -7.81 8.95
C ARG A 37 5.95 -7.48 7.61
N ILE A 38 4.92 -6.63 7.59
CA ILE A 38 4.30 -6.18 6.34
C ILE A 38 5.30 -5.36 5.51
N ARG A 39 6.01 -4.42 6.14
CA ARG A 39 7.07 -3.64 5.48
C ARG A 39 8.13 -4.54 4.86
N ALA A 40 8.65 -5.50 5.63
CA ALA A 40 9.66 -6.43 5.16
C ALA A 40 9.17 -7.29 3.98
N ALA A 41 7.93 -7.76 4.04
CA ALA A 41 7.34 -8.54 2.94
C ALA A 41 7.18 -7.69 1.66
N ALA A 42 6.78 -6.43 1.79
CA ALA A 42 6.68 -5.51 0.66
C ALA A 42 8.06 -5.24 0.04
N GLU A 43 9.06 -4.89 0.85
CA GLU A 43 10.43 -4.65 0.35
C GLU A 43 11.04 -5.90 -0.29
N ALA A 44 10.80 -7.09 0.29
CA ALA A 44 11.26 -8.35 -0.30
C ALA A 44 10.68 -8.57 -1.72
N TYR A 45 9.40 -8.25 -1.92
CA TYR A 45 8.78 -8.32 -3.25
C TYR A 45 9.35 -7.25 -4.19
N LEU A 46 9.42 -6.00 -3.75
CA LEU A 46 9.91 -4.88 -4.55
C LEU A 46 11.37 -5.08 -4.99
N ALA A 47 12.20 -5.71 -4.17
CA ALA A 47 13.58 -6.06 -4.51
C ALA A 47 13.71 -7.06 -5.66
N THR A 48 12.64 -7.79 -6.00
CA THR A 48 12.62 -8.70 -7.17
C THR A 48 12.42 -7.97 -8.49
N ILE A 49 12.05 -6.69 -8.46
CA ILE A 49 11.75 -5.89 -9.65
C ILE A 49 13.07 -5.34 -10.22
N PRO A 50 13.39 -5.57 -11.51
CA PRO A 50 14.71 -5.26 -12.10
C PRO A 50 15.15 -3.79 -12.12
N GLN A 51 14.25 -2.83 -11.85
CA GLN A 51 14.49 -1.37 -11.87
C GLN A 51 15.13 -0.83 -13.18
N MET A 52 14.96 -1.53 -14.31
CA MET A 52 15.66 -1.22 -15.56
C MET A 52 15.03 -0.05 -16.32
N SER A 53 13.72 0.13 -16.17
CA SER A 53 12.94 1.20 -16.76
C SER A 53 12.49 2.24 -15.73
N GLU A 54 12.14 3.44 -16.20
CA GLU A 54 11.55 4.49 -15.36
C GLU A 54 10.21 4.05 -14.78
N LEU A 55 9.41 3.32 -15.55
CA LEU A 55 8.13 2.77 -15.09
C LEU A 55 8.29 1.79 -13.92
N GLU A 56 9.30 0.93 -13.96
CA GLU A 56 9.58 -0.02 -12.86
C GLU A 56 10.04 0.71 -11.59
N ARG A 57 10.83 1.78 -11.75
CA ARG A 57 11.25 2.64 -10.63
C ARG A 57 10.08 3.36 -10.02
N GLU A 58 9.25 4.02 -10.84
CA GLU A 58 8.05 4.71 -10.39
C GLU A 58 7.07 3.75 -9.70
N PHE A 59 6.86 2.55 -10.27
CA PHE A 59 6.03 1.52 -9.66
C PHE A 59 6.55 1.13 -8.27
N THR A 60 7.87 0.96 -8.14
CA THR A 60 8.50 0.56 -6.88
C THR A 60 8.40 1.64 -5.82
N GLU A 61 8.69 2.88 -6.19
CA GLU A 61 8.61 4.06 -5.32
C GLU A 61 7.18 4.27 -4.83
N ARG A 62 6.20 4.31 -5.75
CA ARG A 62 4.80 4.50 -5.38
C ARG A 62 4.27 3.35 -4.54
N SER A 63 4.64 2.10 -4.84
CA SER A 63 4.23 0.95 -4.04
C SER A 63 4.74 1.07 -2.61
N ARG A 64 6.00 1.51 -2.43
CA ARG A 64 6.58 1.76 -1.10
C ARG A 64 5.82 2.87 -0.36
N GLU A 65 5.52 3.99 -1.01
CA GLU A 65 4.76 5.09 -0.41
C GLU A 65 3.35 4.65 0.03
N PHE A 66 2.65 3.87 -0.80
CA PHE A 66 1.34 3.32 -0.45
C PHE A 66 1.41 2.37 0.75
N VAL A 67 2.42 1.50 0.81
CA VAL A 67 2.63 0.60 1.95
C VAL A 67 2.86 1.40 3.24
N GLU A 68 3.78 2.37 3.25
CA GLU A 68 4.01 3.20 4.44
C GLU A 68 2.77 4.00 4.84
N SER A 69 1.99 4.48 3.87
CA SER A 69 0.71 5.16 4.10
C SER A 69 -0.34 4.25 4.76
N MET A 70 -0.33 2.95 4.49
CA MET A 70 -1.21 1.97 5.14
C MET A 70 -0.72 1.55 6.52
N LEU A 71 0.60 1.57 6.76
CA LEU A 71 1.20 1.15 8.02
C LEU A 71 1.27 2.26 9.07
N ARG A 72 1.08 3.52 8.67
CA ARG A 72 1.10 4.66 9.59
C ARG A 72 0.03 4.46 10.69
N PRO A 73 0.40 4.53 11.97
CA PRO A 73 -0.58 4.52 13.05
C PRO A 73 -1.60 5.66 12.86
N PRO A 74 -2.85 5.47 13.29
CA PRO A 74 -3.85 6.52 13.22
C PRO A 74 -3.36 7.72 14.03
N THR A 75 -3.32 8.89 13.39
CA THR A 75 -3.10 10.15 14.11
C THR A 75 -4.36 10.42 14.93
N VAL A 76 -4.24 10.33 16.25
CA VAL A 76 -5.30 10.66 17.22
C VAL A 76 -5.61 12.15 17.16
#